data_AF-A0A941FGH7-F1
#
_entry.id   AF-A0A941FGH7-F1
#
_cell.length_a   1.000
_cell.length_b   1.000
_cell.length_c   1.000
_cell.angle_alpha   90.00
_cell.angle_beta   90.00
_cell.angle_gamma   90.00
#
_symmetry.space_group_name_H-M   'P 1'
#
loop_
_entity.id
_entity.type
_entity.pdbx_description
1 polymer ?
#
loop_
_entity_poly.entity_id
_entity_poly.type
_entity_poly.pdbx_seq_one_letter_code
_entity_poly.pdbx_strand_id
1 'polypeptide(L)'
;MLQTIEPHLVHETMQDLQDLAELTNNTADNLHLLLITHRNLAQYLGLLNEEFKNEFQRIEKRFRTYYVESDRFTFIRIVDSYLNNINSNRLVKTENIPDLIDQLRKYPLFPELNQQEVEKIIIEGTYPLHPVTLYLLPYLSSFFGQNERTLFTFLESSETGGLTNHLDKNDGYYLPSHLFNYFFPSLHEVDTGNDGFEAMKIYKSIIHKAPYY
;
A
#
# COMPACT_ATOMS: atom_id res chain seq x y z
N MET A 1 16.95 7.90 20.34
CA MET A 1 17.43 9.28 20.64
C MET A 1 16.45 9.98 21.58
N LEU A 2 16.32 9.51 22.83
CA LEU A 2 15.57 10.20 23.91
C LEU A 2 16.34 10.11 25.25
N GLN A 3 17.56 9.57 25.24
CA GLN A 3 18.32 9.21 26.45
C GLN A 3 19.17 10.35 27.01
N THR A 4 19.11 11.56 26.41
CA THR A 4 19.97 12.70 26.75
C THR A 4 19.22 14.02 26.87
N ILE A 5 17.90 14.00 27.06
CA ILE A 5 17.12 15.23 27.26
C ILE A 5 17.11 15.56 28.76
N GLU A 6 17.50 16.79 29.12
CA GLU A 6 17.45 17.22 30.51
C GLU A 6 16.00 17.23 31.04
N PRO A 7 15.75 16.93 32.32
CA PRO A 7 14.40 16.80 32.86
C PRO A 7 13.50 18.03 32.65
N HIS A 8 14.08 19.24 32.67
CA HIS A 8 13.34 20.48 32.46
C HIS A 8 12.80 20.60 31.01
N LEU A 9 13.59 20.18 30.03
CA LEU A 9 13.19 20.14 28.61
C LEU A 9 12.06 19.14 28.38
N VAL A 10 11.98 18.06 29.17
CA VAL A 10 10.90 17.09 29.07
C VAL A 10 9.58 17.70 29.49
N HIS A 11 9.52 18.40 30.64
CA HIS A 11 8.30 19.08 31.07
C HIS A 11 7.85 20.18 30.11
N GLU A 12 8.80 20.98 29.61
CA GLU A 12 8.51 22.01 28.59
C GLU A 12 7.93 21.36 27.32
N THR A 13 8.54 20.29 26.82
CA THR A 13 8.04 19.55 25.64
C THR A 13 6.65 18.95 25.87
N MET A 14 6.36 18.46 27.08
CA MET A 14 5.04 17.93 27.44
C MET A 14 3.98 19.04 27.45
N GLN A 15 4.32 20.21 28.01
CA GLN A 15 3.45 21.37 27.99
C GLN A 15 3.19 21.86 26.56
N ASP A 16 4.23 21.94 25.72
CA ASP A 16 4.10 22.32 24.32
C ASP A 16 3.18 21.37 23.55
N LEU A 17 3.33 20.05 23.75
CA LEU A 17 2.44 19.05 23.14
C LEU A 17 0.99 19.21 23.58
N GLN A 18 0.77 19.51 24.87
CA GLN A 18 -0.56 19.77 25.39
C GLN A 18 -1.18 21.03 24.77
N ASP A 19 -0.44 22.13 24.75
CA ASP A 19 -0.91 23.42 24.22
C ASP A 19 -1.23 23.30 22.74
N LEU A 20 -0.40 22.60 21.97
CA LEU A 20 -0.63 22.33 20.55
C LEU A 20 -1.89 21.49 20.33
N ALA A 21 -2.09 20.43 21.13
CA ALA A 21 -3.31 19.63 21.08
C ALA A 21 -4.56 20.47 21.41
N GLU A 22 -4.50 21.34 22.41
CA GLU A 22 -5.61 22.22 22.78
C GLU A 22 -5.90 23.27 21.69
N LEU A 23 -4.87 23.86 21.09
CA LEU A 23 -5.01 24.79 19.98
C LEU A 23 -5.69 24.11 18.78
N THR A 24 -5.27 22.90 18.40
CA THR A 24 -5.88 22.16 17.27
C THR A 24 -7.35 21.81 17.52
N ASN A 25 -7.73 21.57 18.78
CA ASN A 25 -9.10 21.15 19.11
C ASN A 25 -10.07 22.33 19.29
N ASN A 26 -9.55 23.53 19.58
CA ASN A 26 -10.36 24.74 19.83
C ASN A 26 -10.40 25.71 18.65
N THR A 27 -9.47 25.62 17.70
CA THR A 27 -9.51 26.45 16.49
C THR A 27 -10.42 25.80 15.45
N ALA A 28 -11.35 26.58 14.91
CA ALA A 28 -12.26 26.14 13.87
C ALA A 28 -11.47 25.76 12.61
N ASP A 29 -11.38 24.45 12.35
CA ASP A 29 -10.97 23.74 11.11
C ASP A 29 -9.65 24.12 10.41
N ASN A 30 -8.85 25.05 10.94
CA ASN A 30 -7.67 25.57 10.23
C ASN A 30 -6.35 24.93 10.66
N LEU A 31 -6.34 24.10 11.70
CA LEU A 31 -5.12 23.48 12.23
C LEU A 31 -5.31 21.97 12.46
N HIS A 32 -4.67 21.17 11.61
CA HIS A 32 -4.60 19.72 11.75
C HIS A 32 -3.19 19.29 12.12
N LEU A 33 -3.04 18.51 13.20
CA LEU A 33 -1.78 17.89 13.59
C LEU A 33 -1.85 16.37 13.34
N LEU A 34 -0.95 15.87 12.51
CA LEU A 34 -0.75 14.43 12.28
C LEU A 34 0.67 14.04 12.67
N LEU A 35 0.79 13.09 13.60
CA LEU A 35 2.07 12.55 14.07
C LEU A 35 2.20 11.10 13.60
N ILE A 36 3.31 10.77 12.94
CA ILE A 36 3.60 9.42 12.44
C ILE A 36 4.77 8.86 13.25
N THR A 37 4.57 7.70 13.87
CA THR A 37 5.56 7.06 14.75
C THR A 37 5.71 5.58 14.42
N HIS A 38 6.92 5.01 14.60
CA HIS A 38 7.20 3.60 14.34
C HIS A 38 6.77 2.66 15.47
N ARG A 39 6.57 3.21 16.67
CA ARG A 39 6.14 2.52 17.87
C ARG A 39 5.15 3.41 18.60
N ASN A 40 4.29 2.81 19.40
CA ASN A 40 3.42 3.59 20.27
C ASN A 40 4.28 4.53 21.14
N LEU A 41 3.89 5.80 21.24
CA LEU A 41 4.59 6.82 22.00
C LEU A 41 4.90 6.40 23.45
N ALA A 42 4.00 5.67 24.11
CA ALA A 42 4.21 5.13 25.45
C ALA A 42 5.43 4.20 25.55
N GLN A 43 5.80 3.51 24.46
CA GLN A 43 6.97 2.63 24.43
C GLN A 43 8.28 3.42 24.45
N TYR A 44 8.30 4.64 23.91
CA TYR A 44 9.46 5.52 23.98
C TYR A 44 9.69 6.07 25.39
N LEU A 45 8.64 6.08 26.21
CA LEU A 45 8.63 6.63 27.57
C LEU A 45 8.80 5.55 28.64
N GLY A 46 8.82 4.28 28.25
CA GLY A 46 9.05 3.15 29.15
C GLY A 46 10.34 3.26 29.97
N LEU A 47 11.33 4.01 29.44
CA LEU A 47 12.64 4.27 30.06
C LEU A 47 12.67 5.51 30.97
N LEU A 48 11.62 6.31 31.02
CA LEU A 48 11.54 7.53 31.84
C LEU A 48 10.93 7.26 33.22
N ASN A 49 11.10 8.21 34.16
CA ASN A 49 10.53 8.14 35.50
C ASN A 49 8.99 8.03 35.46
N GLU A 50 8.41 7.41 36.50
CA GLU A 50 6.96 7.21 36.62
C GLU A 50 6.14 8.52 36.56
N GLU A 51 6.71 9.62 37.04
CA GLU A 51 6.11 10.96 36.93
C GLU A 51 5.87 11.38 35.48
N PHE A 52 6.89 11.27 34.63
CA PHE A 52 6.80 11.60 33.20
C PHE A 52 5.87 10.66 32.43
N LYS A 53 5.81 9.38 32.81
CA LYS A 53 4.85 8.44 32.23
C LYS A 53 3.41 8.86 32.51
N ASN A 54 3.13 9.24 33.76
CA ASN A 54 1.80 9.68 34.16
C ASN A 54 1.40 10.99 33.47
N GLU A 55 2.32 11.93 33.34
CA GLU A 55 2.10 13.19 32.63
C GLU A 55 1.79 12.93 31.15
N PHE A 56 2.60 12.11 30.48
CA PHE A 56 2.36 11.77 29.08
C PHE A 56 1.05 11.03 28.85
N GLN A 57 0.66 10.09 29.72
CA GLN A 57 -0.63 9.38 29.59
C GLN A 57 -1.84 10.33 29.65
N ARG A 58 -1.71 11.49 30.32
CA ARG A 58 -2.77 12.52 30.31
C ARG A 58 -2.81 13.24 28.96
N ILE A 59 -1.65 13.51 28.37
CA ILE A 59 -1.50 14.15 27.07
C ILE A 59 -1.94 13.21 25.93
N GLU A 60 -1.55 11.93 25.98
CA GLU A 60 -1.87 10.91 24.97
C GLU A 60 -3.38 10.80 24.72
N LYS A 61 -4.21 10.94 25.76
CA LYS A 61 -5.68 10.92 25.66
C LYS A 61 -6.27 12.05 24.81
N ARG A 62 -5.49 13.09 24.50
CA ARG A 62 -5.89 14.20 23.62
C ARG A 62 -5.62 13.88 22.15
N PHE A 63 -4.85 12.84 21.86
CA PHE A 63 -4.55 12.37 20.52
C PHE A 63 -5.45 11.18 20.16
N ARG A 64 -5.82 11.08 18.88
CA ARG A 64 -6.46 9.86 18.34
C ARG A 64 -5.38 9.00 17.72
N THR A 65 -5.13 7.83 18.31
CA THR A 65 -4.18 6.87 17.78
C THR A 65 -4.85 5.98 16.75
N TYR A 66 -4.26 5.91 15.55
CA TYR A 66 -4.64 4.95 14.52
C TYR A 66 -3.46 4.03 14.26
N TYR A 67 -3.73 2.72 14.26
CA TYR A 67 -2.75 1.72 13.87
C TYR A 67 -2.87 1.49 12.37
N VAL A 68 -1.76 1.62 11.66
CA VAL A 68 -1.67 1.31 10.24
C VAL A 68 -1.07 -0.08 10.14
N GLU A 69 -1.86 -1.03 9.67
CA GLU A 69 -1.41 -2.38 9.33
C GLU A 69 -1.35 -2.48 7.81
N SER A 70 -0.20 -2.88 7.28
CA SER A 70 -0.01 -3.11 5.85
C SER A 70 -0.55 -4.50 5.48
N ASP A 71 -1.87 -4.66 5.51
CA ASP A 71 -2.53 -5.86 5.02
C ASP A 71 -2.82 -5.78 3.51
N ARG A 72 -3.15 -6.93 2.92
CA ARG A 72 -3.47 -7.02 1.48
C ARG A 72 -4.67 -6.14 1.12
N PHE A 73 -5.63 -6.00 2.02
CA PHE A 73 -6.84 -5.24 1.77
C PHE A 73 -6.56 -3.73 1.71
N THR A 74 -5.72 -3.22 2.62
CA THR A 74 -5.22 -1.84 2.59
C THR A 74 -4.49 -1.55 1.30
N PHE A 75 -3.67 -2.50 0.83
CA PHE A 75 -3.01 -2.39 -0.47
C PHE A 75 -4.01 -2.22 -1.62
N ILE A 76 -5.05 -3.05 -1.67
CA ILE A 76 -6.12 -2.97 -2.68
C ILE A 76 -6.84 -1.61 -2.59
N ARG A 77 -7.16 -1.14 -1.39
CA ARG A 77 -7.82 0.16 -1.18
C ARG A 77 -6.97 1.34 -1.61
N ILE A 78 -5.64 1.27 -1.42
CA ILE A 78 -4.71 2.29 -1.91
C ILE A 78 -4.78 2.33 -3.44
N VAL A 79 -4.76 1.17 -4.10
CA VAL A 79 -4.83 1.06 -5.56
C VAL A 79 -6.16 1.58 -6.10
N ASP A 80 -7.29 1.18 -5.51
CA ASP A 80 -8.64 1.66 -5.83
C ASP A 80 -8.73 3.19 -5.67
N SER A 81 -8.28 3.72 -4.53
CA SER A 81 -8.27 5.16 -4.28
C SER A 81 -7.38 5.91 -5.27
N TYR A 82 -6.19 5.41 -5.57
CA TYR A 82 -5.28 6.01 -6.53
C TYR A 82 -5.92 6.07 -7.92
N LEU A 83 -6.46 4.95 -8.40
CA LEU A 83 -7.07 4.85 -9.73
C LEU A 83 -8.33 5.71 -9.85
N ASN A 84 -9.18 5.77 -8.84
CA ASN A 84 -10.34 6.67 -8.84
C ASN A 84 -9.94 8.15 -8.94
N ASN A 85 -8.78 8.54 -8.39
CA ASN A 85 -8.28 9.91 -8.51
C ASN A 85 -7.76 10.24 -9.92
N ILE A 86 -7.04 9.32 -10.56
CA ILE A 86 -6.40 9.59 -11.86
C ILE A 86 -7.23 9.18 -13.09
N ASN A 87 -8.20 8.28 -12.92
CA ASN A 87 -8.97 7.66 -14.00
C ASN A 87 -10.50 7.75 -13.79
N SER A 88 -10.98 8.76 -13.07
CA SER A 88 -12.41 8.98 -12.75
C SER A 88 -13.37 8.94 -13.94
N ASN A 89 -12.89 9.18 -15.17
CA ASN A 89 -13.71 9.17 -16.39
C ASN A 89 -13.62 7.88 -17.23
N ARG A 90 -12.80 6.89 -16.85
CA ARG A 90 -12.68 5.62 -17.59
C ARG A 90 -13.68 4.60 -17.04
N LEU A 91 -14.82 4.49 -17.71
CA LEU A 91 -15.73 3.37 -17.49
C LEU A 91 -15.05 2.06 -17.90
N VAL A 92 -15.37 0.95 -17.20
CA VAL A 92 -14.94 -0.38 -17.61
C VAL A 92 -15.54 -0.66 -18.99
N LYS A 93 -14.73 -0.52 -20.05
CA LYS A 93 -15.18 -0.70 -21.45
C LYS A 93 -15.12 -2.17 -21.91
N THR A 94 -14.79 -3.10 -21.01
CA THR A 94 -14.57 -4.49 -21.37
C THR A 94 -15.91 -5.20 -21.57
N GLU A 95 -16.13 -5.78 -22.76
CA GLU A 95 -17.35 -6.53 -23.09
C GLU A 95 -17.54 -7.82 -22.27
N ASN A 96 -16.51 -8.24 -21.52
CA ASN A 96 -16.44 -9.53 -20.81
C ASN A 96 -16.54 -9.43 -19.28
N ILE A 97 -17.11 -8.35 -18.72
CA ILE A 97 -17.31 -8.23 -17.26
C ILE A 97 -18.09 -9.43 -16.67
N PRO A 98 -19.18 -9.91 -17.27
CA PRO A 98 -19.93 -11.06 -16.73
C PRO A 98 -19.08 -12.32 -16.61
N ASP A 99 -18.26 -12.60 -17.63
CA ASP A 99 -17.35 -13.74 -17.63
C ASP A 99 -16.27 -13.60 -16.56
N LEU A 100 -15.73 -12.39 -16.38
CA LEU A 100 -14.75 -12.10 -15.33
C LEU A 100 -15.34 -12.30 -13.93
N ILE A 101 -16.59 -11.88 -13.71
CA ILE A 101 -17.32 -12.13 -12.46
C ILE A 101 -17.47 -13.64 -12.22
N ASP A 102 -17.87 -14.40 -13.24
CA ASP A 102 -18.01 -15.86 -13.12
C ASP A 102 -16.66 -16.54 -12.80
N GLN A 103 -15.57 -16.11 -13.45
CA GLN A 103 -14.23 -16.61 -13.14
C GLN A 103 -13.81 -16.28 -11.71
N LEU A 104 -14.07 -15.07 -11.21
CA LEU A 104 -13.74 -14.67 -9.84
C LEU A 104 -14.62 -15.39 -8.79
N ARG A 105 -15.85 -15.77 -9.14
CA ARG A 105 -16.67 -16.64 -8.29
C ARG A 105 -16.13 -18.06 -8.24
N LYS A 106 -15.69 -18.59 -9.38
CA LYS A 106 -15.10 -19.94 -9.48
C LYS A 106 -13.75 -20.05 -8.79
N TYR A 107 -12.94 -18.99 -8.88
CA TYR A 107 -11.60 -18.90 -8.30
C TYR A 107 -11.54 -17.69 -7.35
N PRO A 108 -11.87 -17.87 -6.06
CA PRO A 108 -11.93 -16.76 -5.11
C PRO A 108 -10.53 -16.27 -4.75
N LEU A 109 -10.04 -15.29 -5.51
CA LEU A 109 -8.75 -14.61 -5.27
C LEU A 109 -8.81 -13.65 -4.07
N PHE A 110 -10.00 -13.19 -3.70
CA PHE A 110 -10.25 -12.22 -2.63
C PHE A 110 -11.29 -12.78 -1.65
N PRO A 111 -10.95 -13.83 -0.88
CA PRO A 111 -11.90 -14.51 0.00
C PRO A 111 -12.42 -13.62 1.14
N GLU A 112 -11.75 -12.51 1.43
CA GLU A 112 -12.14 -11.54 2.45
C GLU A 112 -13.30 -10.64 2.01
N LEU A 113 -13.61 -10.60 0.70
CA LEU A 113 -14.62 -9.72 0.11
C LEU A 113 -15.89 -10.48 -0.24
N ASN A 114 -17.02 -9.85 0.03
CA ASN A 114 -18.29 -10.33 -0.50
C ASN A 114 -18.42 -10.02 -2.00
N GLN A 115 -19.40 -10.63 -2.66
CA GLN A 115 -19.55 -10.49 -4.11
C GLN A 115 -19.76 -9.05 -4.59
N GLN A 116 -20.52 -8.24 -3.84
CA GLN A 116 -20.75 -6.84 -4.19
C GLN A 116 -19.46 -6.01 -4.04
N GLU A 117 -18.64 -6.33 -3.03
CA GLU A 117 -17.33 -5.71 -2.83
C GLU A 117 -16.35 -6.10 -3.94
N VAL A 118 -16.37 -7.36 -4.40
CA VAL A 118 -15.54 -7.78 -5.53
C VAL A 118 -15.93 -7.00 -6.79
N GLU A 119 -17.21 -6.92 -7.11
CA GLU A 119 -17.67 -6.18 -8.30
C GLU A 119 -17.30 -4.70 -8.21
N LYS A 120 -17.59 -4.04 -7.09
CA LYS A 120 -17.37 -2.59 -6.94
C LYS A 120 -15.91 -2.20 -6.74
N ILE A 121 -15.19 -2.87 -5.83
CA ILE A 121 -13.82 -2.48 -5.46
C ILE A 121 -12.83 -3.07 -6.45
N ILE A 122 -12.95 -4.36 -6.78
CA ILE A 122 -11.95 -5.05 -7.60
C ILE A 122 -12.19 -4.78 -9.08
N ILE A 123 -13.40 -4.97 -9.59
CA ILE A 123 -13.65 -4.89 -11.03
C ILE A 123 -13.79 -3.44 -11.48
N GLU A 124 -14.64 -2.66 -10.82
CA GLU A 124 -14.87 -1.25 -11.17
C GLU A 124 -13.77 -0.34 -10.61
N GLY A 125 -13.50 -0.43 -9.31
CA GLY A 125 -12.60 0.47 -8.59
C GLY A 125 -11.12 0.37 -8.99
N THR A 126 -10.66 -0.83 -9.36
CA THR A 126 -9.25 -1.02 -9.80
C THR A 126 -9.06 -1.05 -11.31
N TYR A 127 -10.06 -0.71 -12.12
CA TYR A 127 -9.86 -0.59 -13.56
C TYR A 127 -8.83 0.53 -13.88
N PRO A 128 -7.82 0.30 -14.75
CA PRO A 128 -7.69 -0.84 -15.66
C PRO A 128 -6.73 -1.94 -15.20
N LEU A 129 -6.49 -2.18 -13.92
CA LEU A 129 -5.75 -3.37 -13.49
C LEU A 129 -6.61 -4.63 -13.62
N HIS A 130 -6.07 -5.69 -14.21
CA HIS A 130 -6.76 -6.99 -14.21
C HIS A 130 -6.80 -7.54 -12.77
N PRO A 131 -7.89 -8.20 -12.31
CA PRO A 131 -7.97 -8.72 -10.94
C PRO A 131 -6.82 -9.66 -10.55
N VAL A 132 -6.30 -10.46 -11.49
CA VAL A 132 -5.10 -11.29 -11.27
C VAL A 132 -3.84 -10.44 -11.09
N THR A 133 -3.70 -9.35 -11.84
CA THR A 133 -2.60 -8.38 -11.68
C THR A 133 -2.66 -7.76 -10.28
N LEU A 134 -3.85 -7.30 -9.88
CA LEU A 134 -4.07 -6.72 -8.55
C LEU A 134 -3.72 -7.72 -7.44
N TYR A 135 -4.08 -8.99 -7.61
CA TYR A 135 -3.76 -10.05 -6.65
C TYR A 135 -2.25 -10.29 -6.52
N LEU A 136 -1.50 -10.25 -7.64
CA LEU A 136 -0.06 -10.50 -7.68
C LEU A 136 0.79 -9.32 -7.22
N LEU A 137 0.30 -8.09 -7.41
CA LEU A 137 1.04 -6.87 -7.18
C LEU A 137 1.61 -6.74 -5.75
N PRO A 138 0.88 -7.03 -4.65
CA PRO A 138 1.45 -7.02 -3.30
C PRO A 138 2.64 -7.96 -3.12
N TYR A 139 2.59 -9.15 -3.73
CA TYR A 139 3.67 -10.14 -3.63
C TYR A 139 4.93 -9.68 -4.35
N LEU A 140 4.77 -9.17 -5.58
CA LEU A 140 5.90 -8.67 -6.37
C LEU A 140 6.50 -7.41 -5.75
N SER A 141 5.67 -6.48 -5.28
CA SER A 141 6.13 -5.28 -4.59
C SER A 141 6.92 -5.60 -3.31
N SER A 142 6.53 -6.67 -2.60
CA SER A 142 7.24 -7.14 -1.41
C SER A 142 8.53 -7.89 -1.72
N PHE A 143 8.59 -8.52 -2.89
CA PHE A 143 9.76 -9.27 -3.33
C PHE A 143 10.91 -8.36 -3.80
N PHE A 144 10.60 -7.25 -4.48
CA PHE A 144 11.60 -6.37 -5.09
C PHE A 144 12.03 -5.16 -4.26
N GLY A 145 11.44 -4.91 -3.09
CA GLY A 145 11.80 -3.74 -2.29
C GLY A 145 10.95 -3.53 -1.04
N GLN A 146 10.87 -2.27 -0.59
CA GLN A 146 9.95 -1.85 0.46
C GLN A 146 8.51 -1.86 -0.10
N ASN A 147 7.70 -2.84 0.28
CA ASN A 147 6.35 -3.14 -0.24
C ASN A 147 5.59 -1.92 -0.79
N GLU A 148 5.32 -0.93 0.06
CA GLU A 148 4.50 0.24 -0.29
C GLU A 148 5.23 1.22 -1.20
N ARG A 149 6.54 1.45 -0.99
CA ARG A 149 7.34 2.30 -1.88
C ARG A 149 7.39 1.73 -3.29
N THR A 150 7.55 0.42 -3.42
CA THR A 150 7.54 -0.28 -4.70
C THR A 150 6.17 -0.18 -5.37
N LEU A 151 5.08 -0.31 -4.60
CA LEU A 151 3.72 -0.08 -5.10
C LEU A 151 3.56 1.33 -5.68
N PHE A 152 3.85 2.37 -4.91
CA PHE A 152 3.67 3.75 -5.38
C PHE A 152 4.55 4.06 -6.59
N THR A 153 5.78 3.55 -6.59
CA THR A 153 6.68 3.68 -7.74
C THR A 153 6.07 3.03 -8.99
N PHE A 154 5.50 1.83 -8.89
CA PHE A 154 4.82 1.17 -10.02
C PHE A 154 3.59 1.95 -10.49
N LEU A 155 2.74 2.39 -9.55
CA LEU A 155 1.50 3.12 -9.85
C LEU A 155 1.78 4.43 -10.57
N GLU A 156 2.82 5.16 -10.16
CA GLU A 156 3.20 6.46 -10.73
C GLU A 156 4.14 6.35 -11.95
N SER A 157 4.74 5.17 -12.18
CA SER A 157 5.77 4.99 -13.20
C SER A 157 5.26 5.26 -14.63
N SER A 158 5.87 6.24 -15.27
CA SER A 158 5.77 6.51 -16.71
C SER A 158 6.81 5.76 -17.55
N GLU A 159 7.65 4.93 -16.92
CA GLU A 159 8.59 4.07 -17.62
C GLU A 159 7.87 2.98 -18.42
N THR A 160 8.59 2.35 -19.36
CA THR A 160 8.05 1.25 -20.17
C THR A 160 7.58 0.12 -19.26
N GLY A 161 6.30 -0.24 -19.37
CA GLY A 161 5.67 -1.26 -18.52
C GLY A 161 5.07 -0.72 -17.21
N GLY A 162 5.32 0.53 -16.83
CA GLY A 162 4.65 1.16 -15.68
C GLY A 162 3.15 1.40 -15.93
N LEU A 163 2.39 1.61 -14.85
CA LEU A 163 0.94 1.78 -14.95
C LEU A 163 0.56 3.06 -15.70
N THR A 164 1.16 4.21 -15.37
CA THR A 164 0.91 5.49 -16.07
C THR A 164 1.16 5.37 -17.57
N ASN A 165 2.27 4.73 -17.95
CA ASN A 165 2.58 4.50 -19.37
C ASN A 165 1.55 3.60 -20.08
N HIS A 166 0.99 2.59 -19.40
CA HIS A 166 -0.10 1.78 -19.96
C HIS A 166 -1.37 2.60 -20.13
N LEU A 167 -1.71 3.45 -19.14
CA LEU A 167 -2.87 4.32 -19.21
C LEU A 167 -2.80 5.26 -20.42
N ASP A 168 -1.63 5.80 -20.74
CA ASP A 168 -1.46 6.74 -21.86
C ASP A 168 -1.53 6.08 -23.24
N LYS A 169 -1.11 4.81 -23.34
CA LYS A 169 -0.88 4.14 -24.65
C LYS A 169 -1.90 3.08 -25.01
N ASN A 170 -2.60 2.50 -24.04
CA ASN A 170 -3.47 1.36 -24.26
C ASN A 170 -4.85 1.60 -23.65
N ASP A 171 -5.86 1.08 -24.33
CA ASP A 171 -7.19 0.86 -23.76
C ASP A 171 -7.29 -0.58 -23.21
N GLY A 172 -8.03 -0.76 -22.12
CA GLY A 172 -8.29 -2.08 -21.53
C GLY A 172 -7.30 -2.48 -20.43
N TYR A 173 -7.40 -3.74 -20.01
CA TYR A 173 -6.74 -4.23 -18.80
C TYR A 173 -5.21 -4.27 -18.91
N TYR A 174 -4.54 -3.84 -17.84
CA TYR A 174 -3.15 -4.12 -17.53
C TYR A 174 -3.05 -5.56 -17.02
N LEU A 175 -2.46 -6.42 -17.84
CA LEU A 175 -2.39 -7.86 -17.62
C LEU A 175 -1.18 -8.25 -16.75
N PRO A 176 -1.20 -9.45 -16.13
CA PRO A 176 -0.07 -9.95 -15.37
C PRO A 176 1.23 -10.03 -16.20
N SER A 177 1.14 -10.27 -17.51
CA SER A 177 2.31 -10.28 -18.40
C SER A 177 3.07 -8.97 -18.38
N HIS A 178 2.36 -7.83 -18.44
CA HIS A 178 2.97 -6.51 -18.35
C HIS A 178 3.60 -6.29 -16.97
N LEU A 179 2.93 -6.76 -15.92
CA LEU A 179 3.43 -6.68 -14.54
C LEU A 179 4.77 -7.38 -14.39
N PHE A 180 4.87 -8.62 -14.89
CA PHE A 180 6.12 -9.37 -14.86
C PHE A 180 7.21 -8.70 -15.71
N ASN A 181 6.87 -8.14 -16.88
CA ASN A 181 7.86 -7.41 -17.67
C ASN A 181 8.39 -6.17 -16.95
N TYR A 182 7.55 -5.48 -16.18
CA TYR A 182 7.96 -4.32 -15.39
C TYR A 182 8.90 -4.70 -14.24
N PHE A 183 8.55 -5.75 -13.48
CA PHE A 183 9.35 -6.18 -12.33
C PHE A 183 10.60 -6.99 -12.72
N PHE A 184 10.60 -7.62 -13.89
CA PHE A 184 11.69 -8.47 -14.38
C PHE A 184 12.17 -8.03 -15.78
N PRO A 185 12.66 -6.79 -15.96
CA PRO A 185 13.08 -6.29 -17.28
C PRO A 185 14.28 -7.08 -17.84
N SER A 186 15.09 -7.66 -16.95
CA SER A 186 16.23 -8.54 -17.25
C SER A 186 16.15 -9.81 -16.38
N LEU A 187 15.39 -10.83 -16.80
CA LEU A 187 15.29 -12.12 -16.09
C LEU A 187 16.65 -12.82 -15.84
N HIS A 188 17.71 -12.36 -16.49
CA HIS A 188 19.08 -12.86 -16.36
C HIS A 188 19.85 -12.31 -15.15
N GLU A 189 19.41 -11.20 -14.55
CA GLU A 189 20.14 -10.51 -13.48
C GLU A 189 19.51 -10.67 -12.08
N VAL A 190 18.36 -11.36 -11.98
CA VAL A 190 17.75 -11.63 -10.67
C VAL A 190 18.55 -12.71 -9.94
N ASP A 191 19.25 -12.31 -8.88
CA ASP A 191 20.05 -13.20 -8.04
C ASP A 191 19.14 -14.19 -7.31
N THR A 192 19.11 -15.43 -7.81
CA THR A 192 18.23 -16.52 -7.31
C THR A 192 18.77 -17.18 -6.02
N GLY A 193 19.44 -16.41 -5.17
CA GLY A 193 20.30 -16.91 -4.10
C GLY A 193 19.63 -17.33 -2.78
N ASN A 194 18.30 -17.36 -2.66
CA ASN A 194 17.67 -17.76 -1.38
C ASN A 194 16.33 -18.48 -1.58
N ASP A 195 16.08 -19.54 -0.82
CA ASP A 195 15.07 -20.64 -0.92
C ASP A 195 13.62 -20.38 -1.42
N GLY A 196 13.23 -19.16 -1.83
CA GLY A 196 11.93 -18.82 -2.43
C GLY A 196 11.78 -19.03 -3.95
N PHE A 197 12.79 -19.56 -4.66
CA PHE A 197 12.86 -19.53 -6.14
C PHE A 197 12.36 -20.79 -6.90
N GLU A 198 11.62 -21.71 -6.29
CA GLU A 198 11.05 -22.85 -7.03
C GLU A 198 10.09 -22.37 -8.15
N ALA A 199 9.15 -21.47 -7.84
CA ALA A 199 8.19 -20.94 -8.80
C ALA A 199 8.86 -20.10 -9.91
N MET A 200 9.96 -19.41 -9.60
CA MET A 200 10.67 -18.57 -10.57
C MET A 200 11.60 -19.38 -11.48
N LYS A 201 12.17 -20.49 -11.00
CA LYS A 201 12.81 -21.50 -11.84
C LYS A 201 11.80 -22.10 -12.82
N ILE A 202 10.58 -22.40 -12.34
CA ILE A 202 9.48 -22.91 -13.18
C ILE A 202 9.11 -21.86 -14.24
N TYR A 203 8.87 -20.60 -13.86
CA TYR A 203 8.56 -19.51 -14.78
C TYR A 203 9.66 -19.32 -15.85
N LYS A 204 10.94 -19.30 -15.44
CA LYS A 204 12.09 -19.23 -16.37
C LYS A 204 12.11 -20.41 -17.34
N SER A 205 11.80 -21.62 -16.85
CA SER A 205 11.76 -22.84 -17.69
C SER A 205 10.59 -22.85 -18.68
N ILE A 206 9.47 -22.22 -18.34
CA ILE A 206 8.28 -22.11 -19.19
C ILE A 206 8.49 -21.05 -20.27
N ILE A 207 9.05 -19.88 -19.92
CA ILE A 207 9.33 -18.83 -20.90
C ILE A 207 10.39 -19.25 -21.92
N HIS A 208 11.43 -19.98 -21.52
CA HIS A 208 12.40 -20.53 -22.48
C HIS A 208 11.78 -21.51 -23.49
N LYS A 209 10.62 -22.09 -23.18
CA LYS A 209 9.90 -23.05 -24.03
C LYS A 209 8.75 -22.41 -24.81
N ALA A 210 8.37 -21.17 -24.50
CA ALA A 210 7.33 -20.46 -25.23
C ALA A 210 7.93 -19.81 -26.49
N PRO A 211 7.40 -20.09 -27.70
CA PRO A 211 7.84 -19.38 -28.89
C PRO A 211 7.47 -17.90 -28.76
N TYR A 212 8.44 -17.03 -28.98
CA TYR A 212 8.24 -15.59 -29.10
C TYR A 212 7.26 -15.33 -30.26
N TYR A 213 6.11 -14.72 -29.97
CA TYR A 213 5.17 -14.18 -30.96
C TYR A 213 5.29 -12.66 -30.97
#